data_AF-A0ABD6B5K5-F1
#
_entry.id   AF-A0ABD6B5K5-F1
#
_cell.length_a   1.000
_cell.length_b   1.000
_cell.length_c   1.000
_cell.angle_alpha   90.00
_cell.angle_beta   90.00
_cell.angle_gamma   90.00
#
_symmetry.space_group_name_H-M   'P 1'
#
loop_
_entity.id
_entity.type
_entity.pdbx_description
1 polymer ?
#
loop_
_entity_poly.entity_id
_entity_poly.type
_entity_poly.pdbx_seq_one_letter_code
_entity_poly.pdbx_strand_id
1 'polypeptide(L)'
;MRGSSRLRRLAPPPRAVDWAILVAVASAVATGLLAWTGWLPPALLVDLHGVVGLTIAGLLVFKFARVARRVLDRGQWDRATPISVLLGIVAVAALVSGVFWGVGGNVPIGPWTTLNAHVGLGLLAIPILLVHLRARLRLPSRTDASRRSALRIGGLLVAGTLVWRLSEAVTAVRGVTIRDTGSKPTGELYDTETEGGSFPVTSWVADDPEPIDRAEWTL
;
A
#
# COMPACT_ATOMS: atom_id res chain seq x y z
N MET A 1 19.07 -19.68 -12.60
CA MET A 1 19.44 -19.74 -11.16
C MET A 1 20.48 -18.70 -10.67
N ARG A 2 21.15 -17.93 -11.54
CA ARG A 2 22.17 -16.92 -11.15
C ARG A 2 21.64 -15.68 -10.41
N GLY A 3 20.38 -15.28 -10.62
CA GLY A 3 19.77 -14.11 -9.94
C GLY A 3 19.61 -14.27 -8.42
N SER A 4 19.40 -15.51 -7.93
CA SER A 4 19.18 -15.75 -6.49
C SER A 4 20.44 -15.60 -5.64
N SER A 5 21.64 -15.65 -6.23
CA SER A 5 22.91 -15.50 -5.48
C SER A 5 23.27 -14.04 -5.22
N ARG A 6 23.01 -13.14 -6.18
CA ARG A 6 23.25 -11.69 -6.03
C ARG A 6 22.27 -11.06 -5.05
N LEU A 7 20.98 -11.39 -5.14
CA LEU A 7 19.98 -10.91 -4.18
C LEU A 7 20.29 -11.34 -2.74
N ARG A 8 20.80 -12.56 -2.53
CA ARG A 8 21.22 -13.03 -1.19
C ARG A 8 22.41 -12.24 -0.63
N ARG A 9 23.37 -11.82 -1.47
CA ARG A 9 24.51 -11.00 -1.02
C ARG A 9 24.10 -9.58 -0.63
N LEU A 10 23.08 -9.04 -1.29
CA LEU A 10 22.54 -7.71 -1.01
C LEU A 10 21.47 -7.71 0.10
N ALA A 11 20.88 -8.85 0.43
CA ALA A 11 19.81 -8.96 1.43
C ALA A 11 20.29 -8.56 2.83
N PRO A 12 19.56 -7.68 3.56
CA PRO A 12 19.78 -7.46 4.99
C PRO A 12 19.54 -8.74 5.81
N PRO A 13 19.99 -8.77 7.08
CA PRO A 13 19.74 -9.88 8.00
C PRO A 13 18.25 -10.26 8.04
N PRO A 14 17.91 -11.55 8.20
CA PRO A 14 16.53 -11.96 8.05
C PRO A 14 15.53 -11.29 8.96
N ARG A 15 15.88 -11.16 10.24
CA ARG A 15 15.06 -10.51 11.25
C ARG A 15 14.93 -9.01 11.01
N ALA A 16 15.98 -8.36 10.52
CA ALA A 16 15.93 -6.94 10.15
C ALA A 16 14.94 -6.69 9.00
N VAL A 17 14.92 -7.55 7.97
CA VAL A 17 13.92 -7.44 6.87
C VAL A 17 12.51 -7.67 7.41
N ASP A 18 12.30 -8.69 8.24
CA ASP A 18 10.98 -9.01 8.77
C ASP A 18 10.41 -7.88 9.63
N TRP A 19 11.26 -7.25 10.45
CA TRP A 19 10.88 -6.06 11.22
C TRP A 19 10.68 -4.82 10.37
N ALA A 20 11.52 -4.60 9.35
CA ALA A 20 11.31 -3.51 8.41
C ALA A 20 9.98 -3.64 7.67
N ILE A 21 9.61 -4.86 7.25
CA ILE A 21 8.29 -5.14 6.67
C ILE A 21 7.19 -4.85 7.67
N LEU A 22 7.32 -5.32 8.92
CA LEU A 22 6.30 -5.08 9.94
C LEU A 22 6.07 -3.58 10.21
N VAL A 23 7.15 -2.81 10.37
CA VAL A 23 7.07 -1.35 10.58
C VAL A 23 6.48 -0.66 9.35
N ALA A 24 6.91 -1.03 8.15
CA ALA A 24 6.39 -0.45 6.92
C ALA A 24 4.90 -0.77 6.73
N VAL A 25 4.47 -2.01 6.95
CA VAL A 25 3.05 -2.39 6.87
C VAL A 25 2.23 -1.66 7.93
N ALA A 26 2.71 -1.56 9.17
CA ALA A 26 2.03 -0.78 10.21
C ALA A 26 1.89 0.70 9.82
N SER A 27 2.93 1.28 9.22
CA SER A 27 2.93 2.66 8.74
C SER A 27 1.97 2.85 7.56
N ALA A 28 1.91 1.91 6.62
CA ALA A 28 0.95 1.93 5.51
C ALA A 28 -0.50 1.83 6.01
N VAL A 29 -0.78 0.93 6.96
CA VAL A 29 -2.11 0.83 7.58
C VAL A 29 -2.48 2.12 8.30
N ALA A 30 -1.58 2.68 9.11
CA ALA A 30 -1.82 3.91 9.85
C ALA A 30 -2.09 5.10 8.91
N THR A 31 -1.22 5.32 7.92
CA THR A 31 -1.38 6.41 6.94
C THR A 31 -2.66 6.26 6.12
N GLY A 32 -3.01 5.04 5.68
CA GLY A 32 -4.23 4.79 4.92
C GLY A 32 -5.50 5.03 5.73
N LEU A 33 -5.53 4.58 6.99
CA LEU A 33 -6.67 4.82 7.89
C LEU A 33 -6.79 6.30 8.28
N LEU A 34 -5.67 6.98 8.54
CA LEU A 34 -5.67 8.40 8.89
C LEU A 34 -6.09 9.27 7.71
N ALA A 35 -5.67 8.94 6.48
CA ALA A 35 -6.09 9.66 5.27
C ALA A 35 -7.61 9.62 5.06
N TRP A 36 -8.27 8.59 5.60
CA TRP A 36 -9.74 8.46 5.61
C TRP A 36 -10.45 9.33 6.64
N THR A 37 -9.77 9.76 7.70
CA THR A 37 -10.42 10.52 8.79
C THR A 37 -10.70 11.97 8.42
N GLY A 38 -9.98 12.54 7.45
CA GLY A 38 -10.02 13.97 7.13
C GLY A 38 -9.38 14.88 8.19
N TRP A 39 -8.89 14.34 9.32
CA TRP A 39 -8.38 15.13 10.45
C TRP A 39 -6.96 15.66 10.27
N LEU A 40 -6.23 15.12 9.29
CA LEU A 40 -4.86 15.48 8.98
C LEU A 40 -4.77 15.83 7.50
N PRO A 41 -3.79 16.67 7.08
CA PRO A 41 -3.57 17.01 5.68
C PRO A 41 -3.46 15.74 4.82
N PRO A 42 -4.44 15.45 3.95
CA PRO A 42 -4.54 14.15 3.31
C PRO A 42 -3.42 13.94 2.29
N ALA A 43 -2.97 15.00 1.61
CA ALA A 43 -1.88 14.94 0.63
C ALA A 43 -0.60 14.32 1.20
N LEU A 44 -0.16 14.79 2.38
CA LEU A 44 1.03 14.25 3.05
C LEU A 44 0.85 12.78 3.43
N LEU A 45 -0.33 12.40 3.92
CA LEU A 45 -0.60 11.02 4.30
C LEU A 45 -0.62 10.08 3.09
N VAL A 46 -1.19 10.54 1.97
CA VAL A 46 -1.21 9.80 0.70
C VAL A 46 0.21 9.64 0.14
N ASP A 47 1.02 10.70 0.17
CA ASP A 47 2.44 10.63 -0.22
C ASP A 47 3.21 9.61 0.61
N LEU A 48 3.09 9.70 1.94
CA LEU A 48 3.74 8.76 2.85
C LEU A 48 3.25 7.32 2.60
N HIS A 49 1.95 7.15 2.38
CA HIS A 49 1.36 5.85 2.07
C HIS A 49 1.95 5.25 0.78
N GLY A 50 2.01 6.04 -0.29
CA GLY A 50 2.59 5.65 -1.58
C GLY A 50 4.07 5.27 -1.47
N VAL A 51 4.88 6.12 -0.83
CA VAL A 51 6.32 5.87 -0.60
C VAL A 51 6.54 4.59 0.21
N VAL A 52 5.79 4.40 1.29
CA VAL A 52 5.90 3.22 2.15
C VAL A 52 5.44 1.97 1.39
N GLY A 53 4.35 2.04 0.63
CA GLY A 53 3.86 0.94 -0.22
C GLY A 53 4.92 0.46 -1.21
N LEU A 54 5.56 1.39 -1.92
CA LEU A 54 6.66 1.08 -2.86
C LEU A 54 7.89 0.50 -2.14
N THR A 55 8.18 0.97 -0.93
CA THR A 55 9.25 0.41 -0.09
C THR A 55 8.94 -1.03 0.32
N ILE A 56 7.68 -1.34 0.68
CA ILE A 56 7.23 -2.70 1.00
C ILE A 56 7.45 -3.63 -0.20
N ALA A 57 7.14 -3.19 -1.42
CA ALA A 57 7.36 -3.99 -2.62
C ALA A 57 8.83 -4.46 -2.74
N GLY A 58 9.79 -3.55 -2.54
CA GLY A 58 11.21 -3.89 -2.51
C GLY A 58 11.60 -4.86 -1.41
N LEU A 59 11.06 -4.68 -0.19
CA LEU A 59 11.30 -5.60 0.94
C LEU A 59 10.72 -7.00 0.69
N LEU A 60 9.54 -7.08 0.07
CA LEU A 60 8.89 -8.35 -0.28
C LEU A 60 9.68 -9.13 -1.33
N VAL A 61 10.36 -8.48 -2.27
CA VAL A 61 11.28 -9.17 -3.19
C VAL A 61 12.35 -9.96 -2.42
N PHE A 62 12.97 -9.36 -1.41
CA PHE A 62 13.94 -10.06 -0.56
C PHE A 62 13.31 -11.18 0.27
N LYS A 63 12.10 -10.94 0.82
CA LYS A 63 11.36 -11.94 1.59
C LYS A 63 11.03 -13.15 0.73
N PHE A 64 10.41 -12.94 -0.43
CA PHE A 64 9.98 -13.99 -1.35
C PHE A 64 11.16 -14.76 -1.92
N ALA A 65 12.24 -14.09 -2.33
CA ALA A 65 13.45 -14.78 -2.77
C ALA A 65 14.03 -15.71 -1.70
N ARG A 66 13.92 -15.33 -0.42
CA ARG A 66 14.39 -16.15 0.72
C ARG A 66 13.47 -17.33 0.99
N VAL A 67 12.16 -17.13 0.96
CA VAL A 67 11.18 -18.18 1.32
C VAL A 67 10.71 -19.02 0.14
N ALA A 68 11.12 -18.71 -1.09
CA ALA A 68 10.66 -19.36 -2.33
C ALA A 68 10.72 -20.90 -2.24
N ARG A 69 11.85 -21.46 -1.79
CA ARG A 69 11.97 -22.93 -1.66
C ARG A 69 10.96 -23.53 -0.68
N ARG A 70 10.74 -22.87 0.46
CA ARG A 70 9.79 -23.33 1.48
C ARG A 70 8.34 -23.26 1.00
N VAL A 71 8.02 -22.27 0.19
CA VAL A 71 6.66 -22.07 -0.33
C VAL A 71 6.38 -23.01 -1.52
N LEU A 72 7.35 -23.20 -2.40
CA LEU A 72 7.20 -24.01 -3.62
C LEU A 72 7.30 -25.52 -3.36
N ASP A 73 8.01 -25.94 -2.32
CA ASP A 73 8.10 -27.34 -1.91
C ASP A 73 7.05 -27.67 -0.84
N ARG A 74 5.99 -28.37 -1.22
CA ARG A 74 4.91 -28.80 -0.31
C ARG A 74 5.40 -29.68 0.84
N GLY A 75 6.51 -30.41 0.68
CA GLY A 75 7.09 -31.22 1.75
C GLY A 75 7.65 -30.39 2.92
N GLN A 76 7.90 -29.10 2.70
CA GLN A 76 8.43 -28.16 3.71
C GLN A 76 7.34 -27.32 4.38
N TRP A 77 6.07 -27.61 4.09
CA TRP A 77 4.95 -26.88 4.67
C TRP A 77 4.71 -27.33 6.10
N ASP A 78 4.53 -26.35 6.98
CA ASP A 78 4.01 -26.56 8.33
C ASP A 78 2.61 -25.91 8.44
N ARG A 79 1.98 -26.03 9.61
CA ARG A 79 0.62 -25.53 9.87
C ARG A 79 0.42 -24.04 9.60
N ALA A 80 1.47 -23.23 9.69
CA ALA A 80 1.40 -21.78 9.48
C ALA A 80 1.87 -21.34 8.09
N THR A 81 2.30 -22.26 7.22
CA THR A 81 2.68 -21.95 5.84
C THR A 81 1.51 -21.44 5.01
N PRO A 82 0.30 -22.05 5.04
CA PRO A 82 -0.86 -21.54 4.30
C PRO A 82 -1.23 -20.09 4.65
N ILE A 83 -1.21 -19.73 5.94
CA ILE A 83 -1.46 -18.34 6.39
C ILE A 83 -0.40 -17.38 5.86
N SER A 84 0.86 -17.82 5.81
CA SER A 84 1.96 -17.01 5.26
C SER A 84 1.82 -16.79 3.75
N VAL A 85 1.35 -17.81 3.02
CA VAL A 85 1.05 -17.72 1.59
C VAL A 85 -0.14 -16.80 1.34
N LEU A 86 -1.23 -16.97 2.10
CA LEU A 86 -2.41 -16.10 2.02
C LEU A 86 -2.04 -14.64 2.27
N LEU A 87 -1.27 -14.36 3.32
CA LEU A 87 -0.78 -13.00 3.60
C LEU A 87 0.05 -12.44 2.44
N GLY A 88 0.93 -13.27 1.86
CA GLY A 88 1.72 -12.89 0.69
C GLY A 88 0.87 -12.53 -0.52
N ILE A 89 -0.18 -13.31 -0.79
CA ILE A 89 -1.12 -13.06 -1.88
C ILE A 89 -1.90 -11.76 -1.64
N VAL A 90 -2.47 -11.58 -0.45
CA VAL A 90 -3.23 -10.36 -0.11
C VAL A 90 -2.33 -9.13 -0.17
N ALA A 91 -1.10 -9.21 0.33
CA ALA A 91 -0.14 -8.10 0.25
C ALA A 91 0.24 -7.75 -1.19
N VAL A 92 0.46 -8.75 -2.05
CA VAL A 92 0.73 -8.51 -3.48
C VAL A 92 -0.48 -7.91 -4.18
N ALA A 93 -1.69 -8.41 -3.91
CA ALA A 93 -2.92 -7.86 -4.47
C ALA A 93 -3.14 -6.40 -4.03
N ALA A 94 -2.88 -6.08 -2.75
CA ALA A 94 -2.94 -4.72 -2.24
C ALA A 94 -1.92 -3.81 -2.95
N LEU A 95 -0.67 -4.25 -3.11
CA LEU A 95 0.35 -3.48 -3.84
C LEU A 95 -0.01 -3.26 -5.30
N VAL A 96 -0.49 -4.29 -6.00
CA VAL A 96 -0.87 -4.18 -7.42
C VAL A 96 -2.05 -3.23 -7.59
N SER A 97 -3.10 -3.39 -6.78
CA SER A 97 -4.26 -2.49 -6.81
C SER A 97 -3.90 -1.05 -6.45
N GLY A 98 -3.01 -0.84 -5.46
CA GLY A 98 -2.55 0.48 -5.04
C GLY A 98 -1.70 1.16 -6.10
N VAL A 99 -0.78 0.44 -6.75
CA VAL A 99 0.01 0.97 -7.87
C VAL A 99 -0.89 1.29 -9.06
N PHE A 100 -1.79 0.36 -9.43
CA PHE A 100 -2.76 0.59 -10.50
C PHE A 100 -3.59 1.85 -10.25
N TRP A 101 -4.09 2.01 -9.02
CA TRP A 101 -4.78 3.22 -8.60
C TRP A 101 -3.92 4.46 -8.71
N GLY A 102 -2.72 4.45 -8.13
CA GLY A 102 -1.81 5.60 -8.08
C GLY A 102 -1.38 6.11 -9.47
N VAL A 103 -1.28 5.24 -10.47
CA VAL A 103 -0.90 5.64 -11.85
C VAL A 103 -2.09 6.04 -12.74
N GLY A 104 -3.27 6.25 -12.15
CA GLY A 104 -4.46 6.69 -12.87
C GLY A 104 -5.49 5.60 -13.17
N GLY A 105 -5.15 4.32 -12.97
CA GLY A 105 -6.11 3.23 -13.13
C GLY A 105 -7.31 3.36 -12.18
N ASN A 106 -8.52 3.20 -12.74
CA ASN A 106 -9.75 3.18 -11.97
C ASN A 106 -10.78 2.37 -12.77
N VAL A 107 -11.27 1.27 -12.19
CA VAL A 107 -12.30 0.42 -12.82
C VAL A 107 -13.42 0.12 -11.83
N PRO A 108 -14.66 -0.06 -12.33
CA PRO A 108 -15.78 -0.45 -11.48
C PRO A 108 -15.68 -1.93 -11.11
N ILE A 109 -16.06 -2.25 -9.88
CA ILE A 109 -16.13 -3.59 -9.28
C ILE A 109 -17.50 -3.69 -8.63
N GLY A 110 -18.53 -3.94 -9.44
CA GLY A 110 -19.93 -3.80 -9.00
C GLY A 110 -20.19 -2.37 -8.51
N PRO A 111 -20.71 -2.17 -7.28
CA PRO A 111 -20.97 -0.84 -6.72
C PRO A 111 -19.72 -0.14 -6.17
N TRP A 112 -18.54 -0.76 -6.28
CA TRP A 112 -17.30 -0.27 -5.71
C TRP A 112 -16.27 0.08 -6.77
N THR A 113 -15.27 0.87 -6.40
CA THR A 113 -14.14 1.20 -7.26
C THR A 113 -12.90 0.36 -6.95
N THR A 114 -11.85 0.51 -7.75
CA THR A 114 -10.55 -0.10 -7.45
C THR A 114 -9.97 0.38 -6.12
N LEU A 115 -10.23 1.62 -5.70
CA LEU A 115 -9.80 2.12 -4.39
C LEU A 115 -10.47 1.35 -3.25
N ASN A 116 -11.78 1.09 -3.36
CA ASN A 116 -12.49 0.31 -2.35
C ASN A 116 -11.93 -1.12 -2.23
N ALA A 117 -11.60 -1.75 -3.36
CA ALA A 117 -10.94 -3.06 -3.35
C ALA A 117 -9.56 -3.00 -2.68
N HIS A 118 -8.75 -1.98 -2.97
CA HIS A 118 -7.46 -1.76 -2.32
C HIS A 118 -7.61 -1.63 -0.80
N VAL A 119 -8.57 -0.81 -0.34
CA VAL A 119 -8.87 -0.64 1.09
C VAL A 119 -9.31 -1.97 1.70
N GLY A 120 -10.23 -2.69 1.07
CA GLY A 120 -10.69 -4.00 1.54
C GLY A 120 -9.53 -5.00 1.71
N LEU A 121 -8.59 -5.03 0.77
CA LEU A 121 -7.38 -5.85 0.86
C LEU A 121 -6.46 -5.40 2.00
N GLY A 122 -6.28 -4.08 2.20
CA GLY A 122 -5.53 -3.52 3.31
C GLY A 122 -6.12 -3.89 4.67
N LEU A 123 -7.44 -3.79 4.82
CA LEU A 123 -8.16 -4.19 6.03
C LEU A 123 -8.08 -5.70 6.27
N LEU A 124 -8.21 -6.51 5.22
CA LEU A 124 -8.09 -7.97 5.30
C LEU A 124 -6.67 -8.41 5.68
N ALA A 125 -5.64 -7.66 5.26
CA ALA A 125 -4.26 -7.96 5.61
C ALA A 125 -4.01 -7.89 7.13
N ILE A 126 -4.72 -7.03 7.86
CA ILE A 126 -4.55 -6.82 9.31
C ILE A 126 -4.78 -8.11 10.11
N PRO A 127 -5.98 -8.75 10.10
CA PRO A 127 -6.20 -9.97 10.88
C PRO A 127 -5.30 -11.13 10.44
N ILE A 128 -5.03 -11.26 9.13
CA ILE A 128 -4.15 -12.31 8.61
C ILE A 128 -2.71 -12.10 9.12
N LEU A 129 -2.23 -10.86 9.12
CA LEU A 129 -0.93 -10.50 9.67
C LEU A 129 -0.86 -10.83 11.17
N LEU A 130 -1.88 -10.49 11.96
CA LEU A 130 -1.90 -10.81 13.39
C LEU A 130 -1.80 -12.32 13.65
N VAL A 131 -2.54 -13.14 12.89
CA VAL A 131 -2.42 -14.61 12.97
C VAL A 131 -1.04 -15.09 12.52
N HIS A 132 -0.48 -14.52 11.45
CA HIS A 132 0.86 -14.82 10.98
C HIS A 132 1.93 -14.53 12.06
N LEU A 133 1.85 -13.36 12.71
CA LEU A 133 2.79 -12.94 13.74
C LEU A 133 2.78 -13.88 14.94
N ARG A 134 1.62 -14.39 15.37
CA ARG A 134 1.53 -15.39 16.45
C ARG A 134 2.36 -16.64 16.18
N ALA A 135 2.48 -17.04 14.91
CA ALA A 135 3.24 -18.22 14.51
C ALA A 135 4.70 -17.95 14.12
N ARG A 136 5.04 -16.71 13.74
CA ARG A 136 6.30 -16.39 13.04
C ARG A 136 7.13 -15.26 13.63
N LEU A 137 6.59 -14.48 14.56
CA LEU A 137 7.30 -13.36 15.13
C LEU A 137 8.56 -13.84 15.87
N ARG A 138 9.70 -13.28 15.49
CA ARG A 138 11.00 -13.47 16.15
C ARG A 138 11.58 -12.09 16.43
N LEU A 139 11.89 -11.81 17.70
CA LEU A 139 12.48 -10.54 18.10
C LEU A 139 13.86 -10.35 17.43
N PRO A 140 14.22 -9.11 17.03
CA PRO A 140 15.55 -8.84 16.51
C PRO A 140 16.57 -8.92 17.65
N SER A 141 17.77 -9.43 17.38
CA SER A 141 18.89 -9.33 18.33
C SER A 141 19.69 -8.07 18.06
N ARG A 142 20.44 -7.59 19.07
CA ARG A 142 21.36 -6.43 18.88
C ARG A 142 22.36 -6.64 17.74
N THR A 143 22.69 -7.89 17.43
CA THR A 143 23.58 -8.27 16.32
C THR A 143 22.93 -8.16 14.94
N ASP A 144 21.60 -8.07 14.84
CA ASP A 144 20.90 -7.84 13.57
C ASP A 144 20.96 -6.36 13.13
N ALA A 145 21.18 -5.46 14.09
CA ALA A 145 21.34 -4.03 13.85
C ALA A 145 22.78 -3.74 13.40
N SER A 146 22.93 -3.41 12.11
CA SER A 146 24.21 -3.02 11.54
C SER A 146 24.06 -1.78 10.66
N ARG A 147 25.12 -0.96 10.56
CA ARG A 147 25.15 0.18 9.62
C ARG A 147 24.79 -0.24 8.21
N ARG A 148 25.24 -1.43 7.78
CA ARG A 148 24.92 -1.99 6.46
C ARG A 148 23.44 -2.32 6.31
N SER A 149 22.80 -2.89 7.34
CA SER A 149 21.35 -3.15 7.36
C SER A 149 20.57 -1.84 7.24
N ALA A 150 20.97 -0.83 8.03
CA ALA A 150 20.36 0.49 8.01
C ALA A 150 20.48 1.17 6.63
N LEU A 151 21.67 1.16 6.03
CA LEU A 151 21.88 1.73 4.68
C LEU A 151 21.07 1.00 3.60
N ARG A 152 20.93 -0.32 3.68
CA ARG A 152 20.13 -1.10 2.72
C ARG A 152 18.64 -0.82 2.85
N ILE A 153 18.12 -0.77 4.07
CA ILE A 153 16.70 -0.47 4.32
C ILE A 153 16.41 0.99 3.99
N GLY A 154 17.28 1.92 4.40
CA GLY A 154 17.18 3.34 4.02
C GLY A 154 17.28 3.56 2.52
N GLY A 155 18.15 2.82 1.82
CA GLY A 155 18.22 2.86 0.36
C GLY A 155 16.93 2.39 -0.33
N LEU A 156 16.21 1.43 0.24
CA LEU A 156 14.89 1.04 -0.27
C LEU A 156 13.84 2.13 -0.05
N LEU A 157 13.90 2.83 1.08
CA LEU A 157 13.02 3.98 1.33
C LEU A 157 13.29 5.10 0.32
N VAL A 158 14.55 5.45 0.09
CA VAL A 158 14.96 6.44 -0.93
C VAL A 158 14.48 6.01 -2.32
N ALA A 159 14.67 4.74 -2.69
CA ALA A 159 14.18 4.22 -3.97
C ALA A 159 12.65 4.30 -4.08
N GLY A 160 11.93 3.98 -3.00
CA GLY A 160 10.47 4.13 -2.92
C GLY A 160 10.04 5.57 -3.15
N THR A 161 10.71 6.53 -2.52
CA THR A 161 10.49 7.97 -2.74
C THR A 161 10.71 8.35 -4.20
N LEU A 162 11.83 7.94 -4.81
CA LEU A 162 12.12 8.27 -6.21
C LEU A 162 11.06 7.70 -7.16
N VAL A 163 10.62 6.46 -6.94
CA VAL A 163 9.57 5.83 -7.75
C VAL A 163 8.23 6.54 -7.56
N TRP A 164 7.91 6.98 -6.34
CA TRP A 164 6.71 7.77 -6.08
C TRP A 164 6.72 9.09 -6.87
N ARG A 165 7.79 9.89 -6.75
CA ARG A 165 7.91 11.17 -7.48
C ARG A 165 7.86 10.97 -9.00
N LEU A 166 8.43 9.87 -9.50
CA LEU A 166 8.34 9.53 -10.91
C LEU A 166 6.89 9.20 -11.32
N SER A 167 6.14 8.48 -10.48
CA SER A 167 4.73 8.19 -10.76
C SER A 167 3.86 9.45 -10.80
N GLU A 168 4.12 10.42 -9.92
CA GLU A 168 3.47 11.73 -9.95
C GLU A 168 3.80 12.51 -11.23
N ALA A 169 5.06 12.52 -11.65
CA ALA A 169 5.46 13.17 -12.90
C ALA A 169 4.78 12.52 -14.13
N VAL A 170 4.71 11.18 -14.17
CA VAL A 170 4.07 10.44 -15.27
C VAL A 170 2.56 10.71 -15.31
N THR A 171 1.89 10.74 -14.16
CA THR A 171 0.46 11.00 -14.08
C THR A 171 0.11 12.43 -14.45
N ALA A 172 0.93 13.41 -14.04
CA ALA A 172 0.78 14.80 -14.45
C ALA A 172 0.89 14.97 -15.97
N VAL A 173 1.88 14.34 -16.62
CA VAL A 173 2.04 14.37 -18.09
C VAL A 173 0.86 13.72 -18.82
N ARG A 174 0.20 12.74 -18.18
CA ARG A 174 -0.99 12.07 -18.72
C ARG A 174 -2.31 12.79 -18.44
N GLY A 175 -2.28 13.91 -17.72
CA GLY A 175 -3.50 14.64 -17.33
C GLY A 175 -4.40 13.85 -16.37
N VAL A 176 -3.82 12.96 -15.56
CA VAL A 176 -4.59 12.17 -14.59
C VAL A 176 -4.92 13.05 -13.38
N THR A 177 -6.22 13.25 -13.12
CA THR A 177 -6.69 13.99 -11.95
C THR A 177 -6.86 13.05 -10.75
N ILE A 178 -6.09 13.30 -9.68
CA ILE A 178 -6.22 12.63 -8.38
C ILE A 178 -6.37 13.73 -7.33
N ARG A 179 -7.38 13.64 -6.46
CA ARG A 179 -7.56 14.59 -5.35
C ARG A 179 -6.50 14.37 -4.27
N ASP A 180 -6.27 15.36 -3.43
CA ASP A 180 -5.34 15.27 -2.29
C ASP A 180 -5.69 14.13 -1.31
N THR A 181 -6.96 13.74 -1.25
CA THR A 181 -7.45 12.56 -0.51
C THR A 181 -7.03 11.23 -1.12
N GLY A 182 -6.34 11.25 -2.27
CA GLY A 182 -6.04 10.09 -3.08
C GLY A 182 -7.26 9.57 -3.85
N SER A 183 -8.43 10.19 -3.72
CA SER A 183 -9.66 9.78 -4.42
C SER A 183 -9.70 10.30 -5.87
N LYS A 184 -10.57 9.70 -6.69
CA LYS A 184 -10.83 10.12 -8.07
C LYS A 184 -12.32 10.32 -8.30
N PRO A 185 -12.73 11.16 -9.26
CA PRO A 185 -14.11 11.22 -9.72
C PRO A 185 -14.59 9.84 -10.18
N THR A 186 -15.86 9.54 -9.97
CA THR A 186 -16.50 8.27 -10.34
C THR A 186 -17.54 8.42 -11.45
N GLY A 187 -17.83 9.63 -11.89
CA GLY A 187 -18.88 9.89 -12.89
C GLY A 187 -18.65 9.26 -14.25
N GLU A 188 -17.39 9.15 -14.67
CA GLU A 188 -17.06 8.47 -15.92
C GLU A 188 -17.13 6.94 -15.79
N LEU A 189 -17.22 6.39 -14.57
CA LEU A 189 -17.25 4.94 -14.34
C LEU A 189 -18.65 4.36 -14.22
N TYR A 190 -19.59 5.19 -13.77
CA TYR A 190 -20.99 4.83 -13.62
C TYR A 190 -21.77 5.85 -14.43
N ASP A 191 -22.48 5.42 -15.47
CA ASP A 191 -23.33 6.27 -16.31
C ASP A 191 -24.28 7.09 -15.43
N THR A 192 -23.86 8.30 -15.08
CA THR A 192 -24.53 9.16 -14.12
C THR A 192 -24.53 10.56 -14.70
N GLU A 193 -25.71 11.18 -14.80
CA GLU A 193 -25.95 12.46 -15.47
C GLU A 193 -25.39 13.68 -14.71
N THR A 194 -24.43 13.47 -13.80
CA THR A 194 -23.89 14.52 -12.92
C THR A 194 -22.43 14.75 -13.26
N GLU A 195 -22.04 16.01 -13.44
CA GLU A 195 -20.65 16.41 -13.65
C GLU A 195 -19.83 16.03 -12.40
N GLY A 196 -18.89 15.08 -12.56
CA GLY A 196 -18.12 14.47 -11.46
C GLY A 196 -18.67 13.12 -10.93
N GLY A 197 -19.90 12.75 -11.31
CA GLY A 197 -20.55 11.49 -11.03
C GLY A 197 -21.62 11.50 -9.96
N SER A 198 -22.40 10.42 -9.88
CA SER A 198 -23.41 10.26 -8.82
C SER A 198 -22.80 10.57 -7.46
N PHE A 199 -23.53 11.36 -6.67
CA PHE A 199 -23.23 11.54 -5.26
C PHE A 199 -22.92 10.16 -4.65
N PRO A 200 -21.72 9.95 -4.07
CA PRO A 200 -21.38 8.65 -3.54
C PRO A 200 -22.43 8.24 -2.51
N VAL A 201 -22.77 6.94 -2.48
CA VAL A 201 -23.68 6.37 -1.45
C VAL A 201 -23.04 6.43 -0.04
N THR A 202 -21.84 7.00 0.09
CA THR A 202 -21.04 7.07 1.32
C THR A 202 -20.75 8.49 1.78
N SER A 203 -20.57 8.57 3.09
CA SER A 203 -20.72 9.72 4.00
C SER A 203 -19.83 10.95 3.75
N TRP A 204 -20.46 12.12 3.92
CA TRP A 204 -19.88 13.48 3.99
C TRP A 204 -19.34 13.83 5.39
N VAL A 205 -19.04 12.83 6.23
CA VAL A 205 -18.82 13.02 7.67
C VAL A 205 -17.66 13.95 8.02
N ALA A 206 -16.72 14.13 7.10
CA ALA A 206 -15.51 14.93 7.30
C ALA A 206 -15.28 15.94 6.16
N ASP A 207 -16.30 16.22 5.35
CA ASP A 207 -16.20 17.24 4.31
C ASP A 207 -16.38 18.62 4.93
N ASP A 208 -15.53 19.58 4.54
CA ASP A 208 -15.61 20.99 4.94
C ASP A 208 -15.86 21.84 3.70
N PRO A 209 -17.09 21.84 3.16
CA PRO A 209 -17.40 22.59 1.95
C PRO A 209 -17.23 24.08 2.19
N GLU A 210 -16.71 24.78 1.18
CA GLU A 210 -16.57 26.22 1.24
C GLU A 210 -17.93 26.88 1.51
N PRO A 211 -18.02 27.84 2.45
CA PRO A 211 -19.31 28.43 2.81
C PRO A 211 -20.00 29.02 1.58
N ILE A 212 -21.24 28.57 1.34
CA ILE A 212 -22.07 29.13 0.26
C ILE A 212 -22.46 30.55 0.66
N ASP A 213 -22.22 31.51 -0.25
CA ASP A 213 -22.76 32.86 -0.09
C ASP A 213 -24.29 32.82 -0.26
N ARG A 214 -24.99 33.06 0.86
CA ARG A 214 -26.46 33.02 0.91
C ARG A 214 -27.11 34.16 0.13
N ALA A 215 -26.37 35.24 -0.14
CA ALA A 215 -26.88 36.37 -0.91
C ALA A 215 -26.81 36.12 -2.43
N GLU A 216 -25.89 35.27 -2.88
CA GLU A 216 -25.71 34.93 -4.30
C GLU A 216 -26.35 33.61 -4.71
N TRP A 217 -26.76 32.78 -3.74
CA TRP A 217 -27.35 31.47 -4.02
C TRP A 217 -28.78 31.57 -4.59
N THR A 218 -29.01 30.95 -5.74
CA THR A 218 -30.34 30.83 -6.40
C THR A 218 -30.72 29.37 -6.60
N LEU A 219 -32.03 29.07 -6.56
CA LEU A 219 -32.59 27.73 -6.74
C LEU A 219 -32.86 27.38 -8.21
#